data_AF-A0A0N0XUP9-F1
#
_entry.id   AF-A0A0N0XUP9-F1
#
_cell.length_a   1.000
_cell.length_b   1.000
_cell.length_c   1.000
_cell.angle_alpha   90.00
_cell.angle_beta   90.00
_cell.angle_gamma   90.00
#
_symmetry.space_group_name_H-M   'P 1'
#
loop_
_entity.id
_entity.type
_entity.pdbx_description
1 polymer ?
#
loop_
_entity_poly.entity_id
_entity_poly.type
_entity_poly.pdbx_seq_one_letter_code
_entity_poly.pdbx_strand_id
1 'polypeptide(L)' 'MKTCERFQTLKAGYEQDITYLRNHSQRSTGTSAAKTSATNALAVKTRMAKALGRHFERCPICG' A
#
# COMPACT_ATOMS: atom_id res chain seq x y z
N MET A 1 13.79 4.19 -13.73
CA MET A 1 13.54 5.03 -12.54
C MET A 1 14.54 4.60 -11.48
N LYS A 2 15.38 5.51 -11.00
CA LYS A 2 16.15 5.23 -9.78
C LYS A 2 15.16 5.30 -8.62
N THR A 3 15.30 4.44 -7.63
CA THR A 3 14.50 4.48 -6.40
C THR A 3 15.45 4.28 -5.26
N CYS A 4 15.41 5.16 -4.26
CA CYS A 4 16.25 5.01 -3.08
C CYS A 4 15.71 3.91 -2.16
N GLU A 5 16.53 3.47 -1.21
CA GLU A 5 16.15 2.48 -0.21
C GLU A 5 14.90 2.90 0.56
N ARG A 6 14.79 4.19 0.92
CA ARG A 6 13.61 4.72 1.61
C ARG A 6 12.32 4.59 0.80
N PHE A 7 12.38 4.71 -0.52
CA PHE A 7 11.23 4.45 -1.40
C PHE A 7 10.82 2.98 -1.34
N GLN A 8 11.81 2.07 -1.40
CA GLN A 8 11.56 0.63 -1.34
C GLN A 8 10.98 0.21 0.01
N THR A 9 11.54 0.70 1.13
CA THR A 9 11.02 0.44 2.48
C THR A 9 9.61 1.00 2.66
N LEU A 10 9.34 2.21 2.16
CA LEU A 10 8.00 2.80 2.22
C LEU A 10 6.99 1.97 1.42
N LYS A 11 7.36 1.56 0.20
CA LYS A 11 6.54 0.70 -0.65
C LYS A 11 6.28 -0.65 0.03
N ALA A 12 7.31 -1.30 0.56
CA ALA A 12 7.21 -2.60 1.21
C ALA A 12 6.25 -2.58 2.41
N GLY A 13 6.29 -1.53 3.24
CA GLY A 13 5.35 -1.37 4.35
C GLY A 13 3.89 -1.31 3.89
N TYR A 14 3.60 -0.50 2.86
CA TYR A 14 2.25 -0.46 2.30
C TYR A 14 1.83 -1.78 1.64
N GLU A 15 2.73 -2.46 0.95
CA GLU A 15 2.46 -3.76 0.33
C GLU A 15 2.16 -4.84 1.37
N GLN A 16 2.83 -4.80 2.52
CA GLN A 16 2.56 -5.68 3.65
C GLN A 16 1.15 -5.45 4.22
N ASP A 17 0.77 -4.19 4.44
CA ASP A 17 -0.58 -3.83 4.90
C ASP A 17 -1.68 -4.27 3.92
N ILE A 18 -1.47 -4.03 2.61
CA ILE A 18 -2.41 -4.45 1.56
C ILE A 18 -2.55 -5.97 1.55
N THR A 19 -1.44 -6.68 1.67
CA THR A 19 -1.42 -8.16 1.70
C THR A 19 -2.16 -8.68 2.92
N TYR A 20 -1.93 -8.09 4.10
CA TYR A 20 -2.67 -8.43 5.31
C TYR A 20 -4.19 -8.23 5.14
N LEU A 21 -4.60 -7.07 4.63
CA LEU A 21 -6.02 -6.75 4.42
C LEU A 21 -6.68 -7.67 3.41
N ARG A 22 -5.99 -8.04 2.33
CA ARG A 22 -6.48 -9.01 1.35
C ARG A 22 -6.60 -10.41 1.93
N ASN A 23 -5.58 -10.88 2.65
CA ASN A 23 -5.61 -12.19 3.30
C ASN A 23 -6.74 -12.26 4.32
N HIS A 24 -6.95 -11.20 5.12
CA HIS A 24 -8.06 -11.13 6.05
C HIS A 24 -9.41 -11.17 5.32
N SER A 25 -9.56 -10.39 4.23
CA SER A 25 -10.78 -10.39 3.42
C SER A 25 -11.11 -11.77 2.86
N GLN A 26 -10.10 -12.48 2.34
CA GLN A 26 -10.26 -13.83 1.80
C GLN A 26 -10.62 -14.86 2.89
N ARG A 27 -9.97 -14.79 4.06
CA ARG A 27 -10.24 -15.72 5.17
C ARG A 27 -11.60 -15.50 5.81
N SER A 28 -12.06 -14.25 5.87
CA SER A 28 -13.34 -13.87 6.50
C SER A 28 -14.48 -13.74 5.49
N THR A 29 -14.37 -14.38 4.31
CA THR A 29 -15.33 -14.24 3.20
C THR A 29 -16.77 -14.46 3.67
N GLY A 30 -17.68 -13.57 3.27
CA GLY A 30 -19.10 -13.60 3.68
C GLY A 30 -19.42 -12.72 4.88
N THR A 31 -18.42 -12.22 5.61
CA THR A 31 -18.62 -11.27 6.72
C THR A 31 -18.56 -9.81 6.26
N SER A 32 -19.16 -8.91 7.05
CA SER A 32 -19.00 -7.45 6.86
C SER A 32 -17.54 -7.02 7.01
N ALA A 33 -16.78 -7.65 7.92
CA ALA A 33 -15.36 -7.40 8.11
C ALA A 33 -14.54 -7.67 6.84
N ALA A 34 -14.84 -8.73 6.10
CA ALA A 34 -14.16 -9.01 4.83
C ALA A 34 -14.38 -7.92 3.77
N LYS A 35 -15.61 -7.41 3.66
CA LYS A 35 -15.93 -6.29 2.75
C LYS A 35 -15.16 -5.03 3.16
N THR A 36 -15.17 -4.70 4.45
CA THR A 36 -14.43 -3.54 4.97
C THR A 36 -12.92 -3.66 4.73
N SER A 37 -12.34 -4.83 4.97
CA SER A 37 -10.91 -5.07 4.69
C SER A 37 -10.57 -4.98 3.21
N ALA A 38 -11.44 -5.45 2.31
CA ALA A 38 -11.26 -5.27 0.87
C ALA A 38 -11.26 -3.78 0.47
N THR A 39 -12.23 -3.02 0.96
CA THR A 39 -12.31 -1.57 0.73
C THR A 39 -11.08 -0.85 1.30
N ASN A 40 -10.64 -1.23 2.51
CA ASN A 40 -9.44 -0.68 3.12
C ASN A 40 -8.19 -1.00 2.31
N ALA A 41 -8.06 -2.20 1.75
CA ALA A 41 -6.92 -2.57 0.90
C ALA A 41 -6.83 -1.66 -0.34
N LEU A 42 -7.98 -1.32 -0.96
CA LEU A 42 -8.04 -0.37 -2.08
C LEU A 42 -7.65 1.05 -1.63
N ALA A 43 -8.18 1.50 -0.49
CA ALA A 43 -7.85 2.81 0.06
C ALA A 43 -6.34 2.93 0.39
N VAL A 44 -5.74 1.90 0.98
CA VAL A 44 -4.31 1.84 1.28
C VAL A 44 -3.49 1.85 0.00
N LYS A 45 -3.90 1.14 -1.06
CA LYS A 45 -3.23 1.19 -2.37
C LYS A 45 -3.21 2.61 -2.95
N THR A 46 -4.32 3.35 -2.85
CA THR A 46 -4.38 4.74 -3.30
C THR A 46 -3.50 5.66 -2.46
N ARG A 47 -3.45 5.44 -1.13
CA ARG A 47 -2.56 6.18 -0.22
C ARG A 47 -1.09 5.91 -0.53
N MET A 48 -0.73 4.65 -0.79
CA MET A 48 0.60 4.23 -1.22
C MET A 48 1.01 4.98 -2.49
N ALA A 49 0.18 5.00 -3.54
CA ALA A 49 0.47 5.70 -4.78
C ALA A 49 0.74 7.21 -4.54
N LYS A 50 -0.09 7.87 -3.71
CA LYS A 50 0.12 9.28 -3.33
C LYS A 50 1.43 9.49 -2.55
N ALA A 51 1.75 8.60 -1.60
CA ALA A 51 2.95 8.71 -0.79
C ALA A 51 4.22 8.51 -1.62
N LEU A 52 4.22 7.51 -2.50
CA LEU A 52 5.31 7.23 -3.42
C LEU A 52 5.49 8.34 -4.45
N GLY A 53 4.40 8.89 -5.00
CA GLY A 53 4.45 10.04 -5.90
C GLY A 53 5.07 11.27 -5.24
N ARG A 54 4.61 11.63 -4.03
CA ARG A 54 5.20 12.73 -3.24
C ARG A 54 6.67 12.50 -2.91
N HIS A 55 7.05 11.26 -2.63
CA HIS A 55 8.46 10.93 -2.38
C HIS A 55 9.28 11.12 -3.66
N PHE A 56 8.78 10.61 -4.79
CA PHE A 56 9.43 10.71 -6.08
C PHE A 56 9.69 12.17 -6.48
N GLU A 57 8.68 13.04 -6.34
CA GLU A 57 8.78 14.48 -6.64
C GLU A 57 9.81 15.24 -5.79
N ARG A 58 10.08 14.77 -4.57
CA ARG A 58 10.92 15.49 -3.59
C ARG A 58 12.29 14.86 -3.40
N CYS A 59 12.47 13.60 -3.79
CA CYS A 59 13.70 12.87 -3.53
C CYS A 59 14.69 13.08 -4.68
N PRO A 60 15.88 13.65 -4.42
CA PRO A 60 16.88 13.92 -5.45
C PRO A 60 17.52 12.66 -6.05
N ILE A 61 17.20 11.48 -5.50
CA ILE A 61 17.67 10.18 -6.00
C ILE A 61 16.59 9.50 -6.84
N CYS A 62 15.30 9.66 -6.48
CA CYS A 62 14.22 8.92 -7.12
C CYS A 62 13.74 9.59 -8.41
N GLY A 63 13.70 10.93 -8.43
CA GLY A 63 13.42 11.76 -9.60
C GLY A 63 14.70 12.13 -10.33
#